data_AF-A0A815T811-F1
#
_entry.id   AF-A0A815T811-F1
#
_cell.length_a   1.000
_cell.length_b   1.000
_cell.length_c   1.000
_cell.angle_alpha   90.00
_cell.angle_beta   90.00
_cell.angle_gamma   90.00
#
_symmetry.space_group_name_H-M   'P 1'
#
loop_
_entity.id
_entity.type
_entity.pdbx_description
1 polymer ?
#
loop_
_entity_poly.entity_id
_entity_poly.type
_entity_poly.pdbx_seq_one_letter_code
_entity_poly.pdbx_strand_id
1 'polypeptide(L)'
;MEEATREYDELLNKLSDRLREAYNAICHAIKIRHNQFAKKKLNFLAKRAIKFVPPAPEQVLERLPKEIGQMKEKVSAAWRRVTKTIGRQPPIVEKFCERIEDEIRKIVTAEAPRDPILKPAITFFQNSYFVLQLPGLKPKYYQQIRGGAMGSACTQVLADIYIRKWESQFSHEQHRQRELYFRFRDDIFFTTKQPPERIEEILQELNKKDPNIGITWEGGKTVEYLDVKATIEIPNFRTTVFRKLAAQPYVLPFHSSHPPHITRNIPHSAALRATRICSHSEDLYHELEKIRITLLLNKYPPRFIDKHIGRFFQDLTGITTSETLLGNDHSKFRELVLDTTWNKKEKRQINFGTDILLHFTYAPSLANFGTHFHQIWQEIFEGTPLDDIPVIYANRLTDSLKHILVQKKPSKEAIKLLPTSSEAK
;
A
#
# COMPACT_ATOMS: atom_id res chain seq x y z
N MET A 1 -10.85 11.44 -3.82
CA MET A 1 -10.59 12.69 -3.11
C MET A 1 -9.14 13.15 -3.10
N GLU A 2 -8.15 12.51 -2.48
CA GLU A 2 -6.85 13.18 -2.23
C GLU A 2 -6.01 13.55 -3.47
N GLU A 3 -6.17 12.89 -4.63
CA GLU A 3 -5.53 13.34 -5.88
C GLU A 3 -6.24 14.56 -6.48
N ALA A 4 -7.58 14.63 -6.35
CA ALA A 4 -8.36 15.84 -6.64
C ALA A 4 -8.11 16.93 -5.59
N THR A 5 -7.84 16.57 -4.33
CA THR A 5 -7.41 17.50 -3.27
C THR A 5 -6.00 17.99 -3.52
N ARG A 6 -5.09 17.16 -4.06
CA ARG A 6 -3.72 17.55 -4.41
C ARG A 6 -3.69 18.40 -5.67
N GLU A 7 -4.50 18.10 -6.68
CA GLU A 7 -4.70 18.95 -7.86
C GLU A 7 -5.40 20.26 -7.47
N TYR A 8 -6.37 20.22 -6.55
CA TYR A 8 -7.01 21.40 -5.97
C TYR A 8 -6.05 22.22 -5.11
N ASP A 9 -5.19 21.59 -4.31
CA ASP A 9 -4.14 22.25 -3.52
C ASP A 9 -3.06 22.83 -4.44
N GLU A 10 -2.71 22.16 -5.54
CA GLU A 10 -1.80 22.68 -6.54
C GLU A 10 -2.41 23.88 -7.31
N LEU A 11 -3.72 23.83 -7.58
CA LEU A 11 -4.51 24.93 -8.14
C LEU A 11 -4.62 26.10 -7.17
N LEU A 12 -4.88 25.84 -5.88
CA LEU A 12 -4.91 26.84 -4.82
C LEU A 12 -3.55 27.47 -4.59
N ASN A 13 -2.47 26.69 -4.69
CA ASN A 13 -1.10 27.19 -4.62
C ASN A 13 -0.77 28.07 -5.84
N LYS A 14 -1.14 27.64 -7.06
CA LYS A 14 -0.99 28.47 -8.28
C LYS A 14 -1.83 29.76 -8.22
N LEU A 15 -3.04 29.70 -7.66
CA LEU A 15 -3.92 30.87 -7.45
C LEU A 15 -3.31 31.82 -6.40
N SER A 16 -2.79 31.27 -5.30
CA SER A 16 -2.10 32.00 -4.23
C SER A 16 -0.85 32.72 -4.76
N ASP A 17 -0.04 32.05 -5.58
CA ASP A 17 1.17 32.61 -6.17
C ASP A 17 0.86 33.72 -7.17
N ARG A 18 -0.16 33.56 -8.02
CA ARG A 18 -0.60 34.61 -8.96
C ARG A 18 -1.24 35.81 -8.25
N LEU A 19 -1.98 35.59 -7.17
CA LEU A 19 -2.48 36.66 -6.30
C LEU A 19 -1.32 37.42 -5.64
N ARG A 20 -0.24 36.72 -5.29
CA ARG A 20 0.99 37.30 -4.72
C ARG A 20 1.73 38.16 -5.74
N GLU A 21 1.88 37.69 -6.98
CA GLU A 21 2.49 38.46 -8.07
C GLU A 21 1.70 39.74 -8.38
N ALA A 22 0.38 39.64 -8.50
CA ALA A 22 -0.47 40.81 -8.72
C ALA A 22 -0.44 41.80 -7.55
N TYR A 23 -0.44 41.30 -6.31
CA TYR A 23 -0.26 42.11 -5.12
C TYR A 23 1.09 42.84 -5.13
N ASN A 24 2.18 42.16 -5.52
CA ASN A 24 3.51 42.77 -5.62
C ASN A 24 3.54 43.86 -6.71
N ALA A 25 2.88 43.64 -7.85
CA ALA A 25 2.74 44.65 -8.91
C ALA A 25 1.95 45.88 -8.45
N ILE A 26 0.85 45.70 -7.71
CA ILE A 26 0.05 46.80 -7.15
C ILE A 26 0.82 47.54 -6.05
N CYS A 27 1.53 46.82 -5.18
CA CYS A 27 2.39 47.41 -4.17
C CYS A 27 3.55 48.18 -4.79
N HIS A 28 4.07 47.75 -5.94
CA HIS A 28 5.04 48.49 -6.73
C HIS A 28 4.45 49.79 -7.30
N ALA A 29 3.25 49.72 -7.90
CA ALA A 29 2.51 50.89 -8.40
C ALA A 29 2.14 51.90 -7.30
N ILE A 30 1.85 51.45 -6.08
CA ILE A 30 1.58 52.31 -4.92
C ILE A 30 2.89 52.88 -4.32
N LYS A 31 4.01 52.12 -4.38
CA LYS A 31 5.34 52.61 -4.00
C LYS A 31 5.72 53.83 -4.84
N ILE A 32 5.40 53.83 -6.14
CA ILE A 32 5.62 54.95 -7.07
C ILE A 32 4.83 56.21 -6.65
N ARG A 33 3.72 56.09 -5.90
CA ARG A 33 2.91 57.22 -5.40
C ARG A 33 3.09 57.53 -3.90
N HIS A 34 4.12 57.01 -3.25
CA HIS A 34 4.54 57.32 -1.87
C HIS A 34 3.48 57.21 -0.74
N ASN A 35 2.46 56.35 -0.86
CA ASN A 35 1.46 56.19 0.21
C ASN A 35 1.67 54.92 1.07
N GLN A 36 2.45 55.03 2.16
CA GLN A 36 2.79 53.91 3.05
C GLN A 36 1.58 53.32 3.79
N PHE A 37 0.54 54.12 4.07
CA PHE A 37 -0.63 53.66 4.81
C PHE A 37 -1.52 52.73 3.96
N ALA A 38 -1.68 53.07 2.68
CA ALA A 38 -2.38 52.22 1.71
C ALA A 38 -1.67 50.86 1.55
N LYS A 39 -0.34 50.85 1.52
CA LYS A 39 0.48 49.63 1.48
C LYS A 39 0.23 48.73 2.69
N LYS A 40 0.30 49.26 3.91
CA LYS A 40 0.05 48.47 5.14
C LYS A 40 -1.36 47.87 5.18
N LYS A 41 -2.36 48.62 4.73
CA LYS A 41 -3.76 48.18 4.72
C LYS A 41 -4.03 47.11 3.64
N LEU A 42 -3.40 47.24 2.47
CA LEU A 42 -3.46 46.22 1.41
C LEU A 42 -2.78 44.92 1.84
N ASN A 43 -1.63 45.01 2.52
CA ASN A 43 -0.94 43.83 3.09
C ASN A 43 -1.84 43.08 4.07
N PHE A 44 -2.55 43.82 4.93
CA PHE A 44 -3.45 43.24 5.90
C PHE A 44 -4.64 42.53 5.23
N LEU A 45 -5.20 43.11 4.18
CA LEU A 45 -6.31 42.52 3.43
C LEU A 45 -5.89 41.31 2.58
N ALA A 46 -4.74 41.37 1.92
CA ALA A 46 -4.18 40.25 1.15
C ALA A 46 -3.85 39.07 2.06
N LYS A 47 -3.22 39.32 3.21
CA LYS A 47 -2.98 38.28 4.24
C LYS A 47 -4.28 37.67 4.75
N ARG A 48 -5.38 38.43 4.80
CA ARG A 48 -6.68 37.94 5.24
C ARG A 48 -7.41 37.16 4.14
N ALA A 49 -7.29 37.55 2.87
CA ALA A 49 -7.85 36.81 1.74
C ALA A 49 -7.18 35.44 1.56
N ILE A 50 -5.85 35.39 1.71
CA ILE A 50 -5.08 34.13 1.70
C ILE A 50 -5.49 33.21 2.87
N LYS A 51 -5.85 33.79 4.03
CA LYS A 51 -6.33 33.04 5.20
C LYS A 51 -7.75 32.47 5.06
N PHE A 52 -8.50 32.88 4.04
CA PHE A 52 -9.89 32.47 3.81
C PHE A 52 -10.02 31.27 2.87
N VAL A 53 -8.92 30.72 2.35
CA VAL A 53 -8.91 29.46 1.62
C VAL A 53 -9.10 28.32 2.65
N PRO A 54 -10.29 27.69 2.74
CA PRO A 54 -10.54 26.67 3.75
C PRO A 54 -10.02 25.28 3.29
N PRO A 55 -9.72 24.37 4.24
CA PRO A 55 -9.41 22.98 3.91
C PRO A 55 -10.70 22.23 3.50
N ALA A 56 -10.61 21.39 2.47
CA ALA A 56 -11.76 20.75 1.79
C ALA A 56 -12.59 19.81 2.70
N PRO A 57 -13.93 19.81 2.53
CA PRO A 57 -14.63 18.61 2.00
C PRO A 57 -15.82 18.94 1.04
N GLU A 58 -16.40 17.90 0.42
CA GLU A 58 -17.43 17.83 -0.65
C GLU A 58 -18.67 18.79 -0.63
N GLN A 59 -18.88 19.61 0.40
CA GLN A 59 -19.96 20.60 0.47
C GLN A 59 -19.61 21.97 -0.16
N VAL A 60 -18.43 22.08 -0.78
CA VAL A 60 -17.85 23.35 -1.22
C VAL A 60 -18.40 23.85 -2.56
N LEU A 61 -18.87 22.96 -3.44
CA LEU A 61 -19.41 23.35 -4.76
C LEU A 61 -20.70 24.18 -4.66
N GLU A 62 -21.56 23.95 -3.66
CA GLU A 62 -22.78 24.76 -3.44
C GLU A 62 -22.51 26.11 -2.76
N ARG A 63 -21.39 26.23 -2.02
CA ARG A 63 -21.05 27.44 -1.22
C ARG A 63 -20.08 28.38 -1.91
N LEU A 64 -19.28 27.89 -2.86
CA LEU A 64 -18.32 28.66 -3.64
C LEU A 64 -18.90 29.97 -4.24
N PRO A 65 -20.08 29.97 -4.87
CA PRO A 65 -20.65 31.18 -5.47
C PRO A 65 -20.99 32.26 -4.42
N LYS A 66 -21.43 31.85 -3.22
CA LYS A 66 -21.74 32.76 -2.11
C LYS A 66 -20.48 33.34 -1.47
N GLU A 67 -19.45 32.51 -1.27
CA GLU A 67 -18.18 32.94 -0.66
C GLU A 67 -17.37 33.84 -1.60
N ILE A 68 -17.36 33.53 -2.91
CA ILE A 68 -16.80 34.39 -3.96
C ILE A 68 -17.56 35.73 -4.03
N GLY A 69 -18.90 35.71 -3.93
CA GLY A 69 -19.72 36.93 -3.86
C GLY A 69 -19.38 37.81 -2.65
N GLN A 70 -19.21 37.22 -1.47
CA GLN A 70 -18.78 37.94 -0.26
C GLN A 70 -17.35 38.47 -0.36
N MET A 71 -16.45 37.74 -1.02
CA MET A 71 -15.08 38.18 -1.25
C MET A 71 -15.04 39.36 -2.24
N LYS A 72 -15.84 39.32 -3.31
CA LYS A 72 -16.05 40.42 -4.28
C LYS A 72 -16.56 41.68 -3.59
N GLU A 73 -17.51 41.56 -2.67
CA GLU A 73 -18.01 42.69 -1.88
C GLU A 73 -16.95 43.26 -0.94
N LYS A 74 -16.21 42.40 -0.22
CA LYS A 74 -15.18 42.83 0.73
C LYS A 74 -13.99 43.50 0.05
N VAL A 75 -13.54 43.00 -1.09
CA VAL A 75 -12.48 43.61 -1.90
C VAL A 75 -12.96 44.94 -2.49
N SER A 76 -14.18 44.98 -3.04
CA SER A 76 -14.77 46.22 -3.58
C SER A 76 -15.03 47.27 -2.49
N ALA A 77 -15.45 46.88 -1.29
CA ALA A 77 -15.66 47.78 -0.16
C ALA A 77 -14.35 48.28 0.46
N ALA A 78 -13.34 47.40 0.56
CA ALA A 78 -12.00 47.80 0.98
C ALA A 78 -11.36 48.77 -0.01
N TRP A 79 -11.57 48.56 -1.32
CA TRP A 79 -11.07 49.45 -2.35
C TRP A 79 -11.83 50.77 -2.40
N ARG A 80 -13.17 50.78 -2.20
CA ARG A 80 -13.97 52.02 -2.00
C ARG A 80 -13.44 52.89 -0.85
N ARG A 81 -12.86 52.28 0.19
CA ARG A 81 -12.20 53.02 1.29
C ARG A 81 -10.82 53.55 0.91
N VAL A 82 -10.11 52.91 -0.01
CA VAL A 82 -8.80 53.38 -0.53
C VAL A 82 -8.99 54.47 -1.59
N THR A 83 -9.98 54.37 -2.48
CA THR A 83 -10.28 55.39 -3.50
C THR A 83 -10.78 56.71 -2.91
N LYS A 84 -11.42 56.70 -1.73
CA LYS A 84 -11.70 57.93 -0.95
C LYS A 84 -10.43 58.74 -0.62
N THR A 85 -9.24 58.14 -0.68
CA THR A 85 -7.95 58.77 -0.35
C THR A 85 -7.11 59.13 -1.58
N ILE A 86 -7.41 58.61 -2.79
CA ILE A 86 -6.55 58.74 -3.98
C ILE A 86 -7.32 59.17 -5.25
N GLY A 87 -8.62 59.50 -5.14
CA GLY A 87 -9.34 60.32 -6.12
C GLY A 87 -9.75 59.66 -7.45
N ARG A 88 -9.18 58.53 -7.88
CA ARG A 88 -9.69 57.76 -9.06
C ARG A 88 -9.26 56.29 -9.04
N GLN A 89 -10.15 55.42 -9.51
CA GLN A 89 -9.93 53.97 -9.61
C GLN A 89 -9.13 53.64 -10.89
N PRO A 90 -7.98 52.95 -10.83
CA PRO A 90 -7.27 52.55 -12.06
C PRO A 90 -8.03 51.43 -12.79
N PRO A 91 -8.19 51.49 -14.13
CA PRO A 91 -8.81 50.44 -14.96
C PRO A 91 -8.19 49.03 -14.82
N ILE A 92 -7.02 48.97 -14.19
CA ILE A 92 -6.24 47.75 -13.98
C ILE A 92 -6.86 46.82 -12.94
N VAL A 93 -7.63 47.35 -11.99
CA VAL A 93 -8.25 46.55 -10.91
C VAL A 93 -9.50 45.83 -11.42
N GLU A 94 -10.25 46.46 -12.32
CA GLU A 94 -11.43 45.86 -12.95
C GLU A 94 -11.02 44.74 -13.89
N LYS A 95 -10.01 44.98 -14.75
CA LYS A 95 -9.37 43.93 -15.56
C LYS A 95 -8.78 42.78 -14.72
N PHE A 96 -8.32 43.06 -13.51
CA PHE A 96 -7.79 42.02 -12.61
C PHE A 96 -8.91 41.13 -12.06
N CYS A 97 -10.02 41.72 -11.64
CA CYS A 97 -11.19 40.98 -11.19
C CYS A 97 -11.80 40.13 -12.32
N GLU A 98 -11.94 40.70 -13.52
CA GLU A 98 -12.45 39.98 -14.70
C GLU A 98 -11.58 38.77 -15.05
N ARG A 99 -10.25 38.93 -15.01
CA ARG A 99 -9.31 37.86 -15.36
C ARG A 99 -9.26 36.73 -14.33
N ILE A 100 -9.52 37.06 -13.06
CA ILE A 100 -9.72 36.05 -12.01
C ILE A 100 -11.04 35.32 -12.21
N GLU A 101 -12.12 36.02 -12.54
CA GLU A 101 -13.43 35.42 -12.82
C GLU A 101 -13.37 34.45 -14.03
N ASP A 102 -12.64 34.81 -15.07
CA ASP A 102 -12.47 33.98 -16.27
C ASP A 102 -11.67 32.70 -16.01
N GLU A 103 -10.60 32.78 -15.21
CA GLU A 103 -9.84 31.58 -14.82
C GLU A 103 -10.61 30.68 -13.86
N ILE A 104 -11.38 31.25 -12.92
CA ILE A 104 -12.26 30.48 -12.05
C ILE A 104 -13.34 29.77 -12.88
N ARG A 105 -13.93 30.43 -13.91
CA ARG A 105 -14.87 29.78 -14.82
C ARG A 105 -14.25 28.59 -15.53
N LYS A 106 -13.05 28.73 -16.10
CA LYS A 106 -12.35 27.62 -16.79
C LYS A 106 -12.11 26.43 -15.87
N ILE A 107 -11.77 26.68 -14.61
CA ILE A 107 -11.55 25.65 -13.59
C ILE A 107 -12.87 24.95 -13.21
N VAL A 108 -13.97 25.69 -13.08
CA VAL A 108 -15.29 25.14 -12.72
C VAL A 108 -15.92 24.36 -13.87
N THR A 109 -15.68 24.76 -15.12
CA THR A 109 -16.22 24.07 -16.32
C THR A 109 -15.31 22.96 -16.85
N ALA A 110 -14.08 22.84 -16.35
CA ALA A 110 -13.20 21.73 -16.70
C ALA A 110 -13.72 20.48 -15.98
N GLU A 111 -14.53 19.68 -16.67
CA GLU A 111 -14.73 18.28 -16.28
C GLU A 111 -13.34 17.66 -16.10
N ALA A 112 -13.03 17.21 -14.88
CA ALA A 112 -11.82 16.44 -14.61
C ALA A 112 -11.72 15.32 -15.66
N PRO A 113 -10.59 15.13 -16.34
CA PRO A 113 -10.53 14.21 -17.46
C PRO A 113 -10.70 12.79 -16.90
N ARG A 114 -11.89 12.21 -17.07
CA ARG A 114 -12.18 10.79 -16.83
C ARG A 114 -11.38 9.86 -17.77
N ASP A 115 -10.68 10.44 -18.74
CA ASP A 115 -10.14 9.77 -19.93
C ASP A 115 -8.73 9.12 -19.80
N PRO A 116 -7.75 9.59 -18.99
CA PRO A 116 -6.36 9.14 -19.11
C PRO A 116 -6.09 7.73 -18.55
N ILE A 117 -6.94 7.21 -17.65
CA ILE A 117 -6.83 5.84 -17.11
C ILE A 117 -7.88 4.93 -17.76
N LEU A 118 -9.09 5.45 -17.97
CA LEU A 118 -10.21 4.68 -18.47
C LEU A 118 -9.99 4.26 -19.93
N LYS A 119 -9.46 5.15 -20.78
CA LYS A 119 -9.22 4.85 -22.20
C LYS A 119 -8.13 3.80 -22.41
N PRO A 120 -6.97 3.85 -21.74
CA PRO A 120 -6.02 2.74 -21.77
C PRO A 120 -6.60 1.43 -21.22
N ALA A 121 -7.38 1.48 -20.14
CA ALA A 121 -8.00 0.29 -19.57
C ALA A 121 -9.01 -0.37 -20.53
N ILE A 122 -9.92 0.42 -21.12
CA ILE A 122 -10.88 -0.05 -22.13
C ILE A 122 -10.12 -0.65 -23.33
N THR A 123 -9.10 0.05 -23.82
CA THR A 123 -8.27 -0.43 -24.94
C THR A 123 -7.60 -1.76 -24.59
N PHE A 124 -7.09 -1.90 -23.37
CA PHE A 124 -6.47 -3.12 -22.89
C PHE A 124 -7.46 -4.31 -22.87
N PHE A 125 -8.67 -4.13 -22.35
CA PHE A 125 -9.67 -5.21 -22.32
C PHE A 125 -10.21 -5.55 -23.70
N GLN A 126 -10.39 -4.57 -24.58
CA GLN A 126 -10.86 -4.80 -25.96
C GLN A 126 -9.80 -5.52 -26.80
N ASN A 127 -8.52 -5.34 -26.49
CA ASN A 127 -7.40 -5.90 -27.27
C ASN A 127 -6.62 -6.97 -26.50
N SER A 128 -7.31 -7.79 -25.71
CA SER A 128 -6.70 -8.94 -25.03
C SER A 128 -6.71 -10.17 -25.94
N TYR A 129 -5.54 -10.52 -26.50
CA TYR A 129 -5.35 -11.67 -27.38
C TYR A 129 -4.37 -12.68 -26.77
N PHE A 130 -4.67 -13.97 -26.92
CA PHE A 130 -3.81 -15.07 -26.48
C PHE A 130 -3.47 -15.99 -27.63
N VAL A 131 -2.26 -16.54 -27.59
CA VAL A 131 -1.80 -17.57 -28.52
C VAL A 131 -1.68 -18.88 -27.77
N LEU A 132 -2.40 -19.90 -28.22
CA LEU A 132 -2.21 -21.27 -27.76
C LEU A 132 -1.30 -21.99 -28.74
N GLN A 133 -0.11 -22.36 -28.26
CA GLN A 133 0.89 -23.12 -29.01
C GLN A 133 1.15 -24.44 -28.30
N LEU A 134 0.62 -25.53 -28.86
CA LEU A 134 0.88 -26.89 -28.39
C LEU A 134 2.00 -27.54 -29.24
N PRO A 135 2.82 -28.45 -28.66
CA PRO A 135 3.86 -29.14 -29.41
C PRO A 135 3.30 -29.85 -30.65
N GLY A 136 3.91 -29.64 -31.81
CA GLY A 136 3.51 -30.27 -33.07
C GLY A 136 2.27 -29.69 -33.75
N LEU A 137 1.64 -28.64 -33.19
CA LEU A 137 0.48 -27.97 -33.79
C LEU A 137 0.79 -26.53 -34.21
N LYS A 138 0.00 -25.96 -35.13
CA LYS A 138 0.10 -24.54 -35.51
C LYS A 138 -0.48 -23.64 -34.41
N PRO A 139 0.04 -22.42 -34.23
CA PRO A 139 -0.47 -21.49 -33.22
C PRO A 139 -1.92 -21.10 -33.53
N LYS A 140 -2.76 -21.08 -32.49
CA LYS A 140 -4.13 -20.57 -32.57
C LYS A 140 -4.28 -19.29 -31.76
N TYR A 141 -4.91 -18.29 -32.36
CA TYR A 141 -5.14 -16.97 -31.76
C TYR A 141 -6.57 -16.89 -31.22
N TYR A 142 -6.70 -16.37 -30.01
CA TYR A 142 -7.98 -16.20 -29.33
C TYR A 142 -8.08 -14.78 -28.79
N GLN A 143 -9.24 -14.14 -28.93
CA GLN A 143 -9.55 -12.89 -28.27
C GLN A 143 -10.38 -13.16 -27.02
N GLN A 144 -9.99 -12.57 -25.89
CA GLN A 144 -10.80 -12.62 -24.69
C GLN A 144 -11.87 -11.53 -24.77
N ILE A 145 -13.11 -11.98 -24.95
CA ILE A 145 -14.28 -11.11 -25.08
C ILE A 145 -14.76 -10.62 -23.70
N ARG A 146 -14.47 -11.38 -22.63
CA ARG A 146 -14.97 -11.11 -21.28
C ARG A 146 -13.94 -11.39 -20.20
N GLY A 147 -13.87 -10.47 -19.23
CA GLY A 147 -12.84 -10.47 -18.18
C GLY A 147 -11.51 -9.91 -18.69
N GLY A 148 -10.49 -9.92 -17.84
CA GLY A 148 -9.14 -9.57 -18.24
C GLY A 148 -8.18 -10.76 -18.23
N ALA A 149 -7.01 -10.54 -18.79
CA ALA A 149 -5.96 -11.53 -18.85
C ALA A 149 -5.47 -11.93 -17.45
N MET A 150 -5.47 -13.24 -17.16
CA MET A 150 -4.83 -13.77 -15.96
C MET A 150 -3.32 -13.46 -16.00
N GLY A 151 -2.78 -12.95 -14.90
CA GLY A 151 -1.38 -12.54 -14.80
C GLY A 151 -1.10 -11.07 -15.15
N SER A 152 -2.08 -10.33 -15.68
CA SER A 152 -1.97 -8.88 -15.81
C SER A 152 -2.15 -8.19 -14.48
N ALA A 153 -1.16 -7.38 -14.06
CA ALA A 153 -1.23 -6.58 -12.85
C ALA A 153 -2.44 -5.62 -12.85
N CYS A 154 -2.79 -5.08 -14.02
CA CYS A 154 -3.94 -4.19 -14.19
C CYS A 154 -5.28 -4.93 -13.98
N THR A 155 -5.44 -6.09 -14.63
CA THR A 155 -6.64 -6.93 -14.47
C THR A 155 -6.87 -7.32 -13.02
N GLN A 156 -5.79 -7.67 -12.30
CA GLN A 156 -5.89 -8.10 -10.92
C GLN A 156 -6.40 -7.00 -9.98
N VAL A 157 -6.00 -5.74 -10.20
CA VAL A 157 -6.49 -4.59 -9.43
C VAL A 157 -7.95 -4.27 -9.78
N LEU A 158 -8.30 -4.29 -11.07
CA LEU A 158 -9.66 -3.99 -11.51
C LEU A 158 -10.66 -5.05 -11.05
N ALA A 159 -10.26 -6.33 -11.02
CA ALA A 159 -11.06 -7.40 -10.43
C ALA A 159 -11.32 -7.16 -8.93
N ASP A 160 -10.30 -6.76 -8.16
CA ASP A 160 -10.47 -6.45 -6.74
C ASP A 160 -11.42 -5.28 -6.49
N ILE A 161 -11.38 -4.24 -7.34
CA ILE A 161 -12.30 -3.10 -7.28
C ILE A 161 -13.72 -3.54 -7.61
N TYR A 162 -13.88 -4.35 -8.66
CA TYR A 162 -15.17 -4.86 -9.09
C TYR A 162 -15.85 -5.68 -8.00
N ILE A 163 -15.14 -6.67 -7.44
CA ILE A 163 -15.63 -7.51 -6.35
C ILE A 163 -15.89 -6.68 -5.10
N ARG A 164 -15.04 -5.71 -4.77
CA ARG A 164 -15.28 -4.79 -3.64
C ARG A 164 -16.59 -4.01 -3.79
N LYS A 165 -16.91 -3.54 -5.00
CA LYS A 165 -18.18 -2.85 -5.27
C LYS A 165 -19.36 -3.82 -5.16
N TRP A 166 -19.23 -5.01 -5.73
CA TRP A 166 -20.25 -6.06 -5.68
C TRP A 166 -20.57 -6.50 -4.24
N GLU A 167 -19.56 -6.75 -3.40
CA GLU A 167 -19.70 -7.23 -2.02
C GLU A 167 -20.03 -6.11 -1.00
N SER A 168 -19.95 -4.85 -1.42
CA SER A 168 -19.95 -3.68 -0.53
C SER A 168 -21.09 -3.72 0.51
N GLN A 169 -22.35 -3.81 0.09
CA GLN A 169 -23.49 -3.85 1.00
C GLN A 169 -23.41 -5.00 2.02
N PHE A 170 -23.05 -6.20 1.57
CA PHE A 170 -22.94 -7.37 2.44
C PHE A 170 -21.81 -7.22 3.46
N SER A 171 -20.61 -6.83 3.00
CA SER A 171 -19.47 -6.59 3.89
C SER A 171 -19.74 -5.52 4.95
N HIS A 172 -20.44 -4.43 4.59
CA HIS A 172 -20.85 -3.39 5.55
C HIS A 172 -21.86 -3.90 6.58
N GLU A 173 -22.77 -4.80 6.19
CA GLU A 173 -23.70 -5.45 7.12
C GLU A 173 -22.95 -6.28 8.16
N GLN A 174 -22.04 -7.14 7.72
CA GLN A 174 -21.25 -7.99 8.61
C GLN A 174 -20.43 -7.18 9.61
N HIS A 175 -19.80 -6.10 9.15
CA HIS A 175 -19.10 -5.18 10.05
C HIS A 175 -20.03 -4.51 11.05
N ARG A 176 -21.25 -4.11 10.63
CA ARG A 176 -22.24 -3.50 11.54
C ARG A 176 -22.70 -4.47 12.63
N GLN A 177 -22.81 -5.76 12.30
CA GLN A 177 -23.19 -6.83 13.22
C GLN A 177 -22.02 -7.31 14.12
N ARG A 178 -20.83 -6.69 13.98
CA ARG A 178 -19.58 -7.08 14.65
C ARG A 178 -19.17 -8.52 14.34
N GLU A 179 -19.40 -8.92 13.09
CA GLU A 179 -18.99 -10.22 12.57
C GLU A 179 -17.66 -10.07 11.83
N LEU A 180 -16.86 -11.15 11.81
CA LEU A 180 -15.64 -11.20 11.00
C LEU A 180 -16.03 -11.22 9.53
N TYR A 181 -15.32 -10.45 8.72
CA TYR A 181 -15.42 -10.46 7.27
C TYR A 181 -14.03 -10.21 6.68
N PHE A 182 -13.48 -11.22 6.03
CA PHE A 182 -12.19 -11.18 5.36
C PHE A 182 -12.36 -11.59 3.92
N ARG A 183 -11.69 -10.86 3.02
CA ARG A 183 -11.56 -11.25 1.63
C ARG A 183 -10.11 -11.30 1.24
N PHE A 184 -9.75 -12.35 0.52
CA PHE A 184 -8.51 -12.45 -0.22
C PHE A 184 -8.85 -12.83 -1.65
N ARG A 185 -8.74 -11.86 -2.55
CA ARG A 185 -9.04 -12.04 -3.98
C ARG A 185 -10.49 -12.50 -4.17
N ASP A 186 -10.68 -13.74 -4.56
CA ASP A 186 -11.94 -14.44 -4.81
C ASP A 186 -12.45 -15.26 -3.61
N ASP A 187 -11.60 -15.52 -2.60
CA ASP A 187 -12.00 -16.22 -1.38
C ASP A 187 -12.54 -15.23 -0.33
N ILE A 188 -13.70 -15.53 0.25
CA ILE A 188 -14.32 -14.75 1.32
C ILE A 188 -14.52 -15.66 2.54
N PHE A 189 -14.12 -15.17 3.71
CA PHE A 189 -14.42 -15.79 5.00
C PHE A 189 -15.23 -14.80 5.84
N PHE A 190 -16.33 -15.27 6.42
CA PHE A 190 -17.09 -14.49 7.38
C PHE A 190 -17.69 -15.38 8.46
N THR A 191 -18.01 -14.76 9.59
CA THR A 191 -18.77 -15.41 10.67
C THR A 191 -20.19 -14.88 10.66
N THR A 192 -21.15 -15.63 11.21
CA THR A 192 -22.51 -15.12 11.36
C THR A 192 -23.21 -15.64 12.61
N LYS A 193 -24.03 -14.80 13.24
CA LYS A 193 -24.94 -15.14 14.35
C LYS A 193 -26.36 -15.44 13.86
N GLN A 194 -26.63 -15.17 12.60
CA GLN A 194 -27.92 -15.45 11.99
C GLN A 194 -28.14 -16.96 11.86
N PRO A 195 -29.40 -17.42 11.84
CA PRO A 195 -29.68 -18.83 11.58
C PRO A 195 -29.21 -19.24 10.17
N PRO A 196 -28.76 -20.49 9.97
CA PRO A 196 -28.22 -20.96 8.70
C PRO A 196 -29.14 -20.70 7.50
N GLU A 197 -30.45 -20.87 7.67
CA GLU A 197 -31.46 -20.71 6.63
C GLU A 197 -31.47 -19.26 6.13
N ARG A 198 -31.39 -18.30 7.05
CA ARG A 198 -31.38 -16.87 6.71
C ARG A 198 -30.13 -16.48 5.93
N ILE A 199 -28.99 -17.08 6.26
CA ILE A 199 -27.73 -16.80 5.58
C ILE A 199 -27.72 -17.42 4.19
N GLU A 200 -28.29 -18.61 4.05
CA GLU A 200 -28.45 -19.24 2.75
C GLU A 200 -29.34 -18.40 1.82
N GLU A 201 -30.44 -17.84 2.32
CA GLU A 201 -31.26 -16.89 1.57
C GLU A 201 -30.45 -15.67 1.09
N ILE A 202 -29.67 -15.05 1.98
CA ILE A 202 -28.85 -13.88 1.66
C ILE A 202 -27.80 -14.22 0.60
N LEU A 203 -27.14 -15.38 0.71
CA LEU A 203 -26.14 -15.83 -0.26
C LEU A 203 -26.80 -16.12 -1.62
N GLN A 204 -27.99 -16.72 -1.65
CA GLN A 204 -28.73 -16.93 -2.89
C GLN A 204 -29.14 -15.61 -3.57
N GLU A 205 -29.54 -14.59 -2.79
CA GLU A 205 -29.80 -13.24 -3.31
C GLU A 205 -28.53 -12.59 -3.88
N LEU A 206 -27.40 -12.70 -3.18
CA LEU A 206 -26.11 -12.21 -3.66
C LEU A 206 -25.68 -12.89 -4.97
N ASN A 207 -25.88 -14.21 -5.09
CA ASN A 207 -25.56 -14.95 -6.30
C ASN A 207 -26.39 -14.49 -7.52
N LYS A 208 -27.58 -13.92 -7.30
CA LYS A 208 -28.45 -13.37 -8.35
C LYS A 208 -28.13 -11.91 -8.71
N LYS A 209 -27.33 -11.22 -7.88
CA LYS A 209 -27.04 -9.78 -8.03
C LYS A 209 -26.34 -9.44 -9.34
N ASP A 210 -25.52 -10.34 -9.86
CA ASP A 210 -24.79 -10.14 -11.09
C ASP A 210 -24.71 -11.45 -11.87
N PRO A 211 -25.26 -11.55 -13.09
CA PRO A 211 -25.19 -12.77 -13.90
C PRO A 211 -23.75 -13.14 -14.28
N ASN A 212 -22.80 -12.25 -14.05
CA ASN A 212 -21.40 -12.47 -14.33
C ASN A 212 -20.59 -13.06 -13.18
N ILE A 213 -21.17 -13.13 -11.98
CA ILE A 213 -20.53 -13.67 -10.78
C ILE A 213 -21.34 -14.89 -10.35
N GLY A 214 -20.69 -16.05 -10.35
CA GLY A 214 -21.20 -17.24 -9.67
C GLY A 214 -20.46 -17.39 -8.35
N ILE A 215 -21.19 -17.43 -7.24
CA ILE A 215 -20.62 -17.75 -5.92
C ILE A 215 -20.95 -19.19 -5.53
N THR A 216 -19.97 -19.81 -4.89
CA THR A 216 -20.10 -21.08 -4.18
C THR A 216 -19.80 -20.82 -2.72
N TRP A 217 -20.55 -21.42 -1.82
CA TRP A 217 -20.35 -21.25 -0.39
C TRP A 217 -20.42 -22.58 0.33
N GLU A 218 -19.71 -22.64 1.44
CA GLU A 218 -19.77 -23.72 2.43
C GLU A 218 -19.76 -23.09 3.81
N GLY A 219 -20.35 -23.77 4.79
CA GLY A 219 -20.48 -23.24 6.14
C GLY A 219 -20.62 -24.35 7.17
N GLY A 220 -20.43 -23.99 8.44
CA GLY A 220 -20.57 -24.91 9.56
C GLY A 220 -19.60 -24.60 10.69
N LYS A 221 -19.40 -25.59 11.57
CA LYS A 221 -18.48 -25.47 12.71
C LYS A 221 -17.02 -25.40 12.31
N THR A 222 -16.68 -25.86 11.10
CA THR A 222 -15.33 -25.90 10.57
C THR A 222 -15.36 -25.47 9.11
N VAL A 223 -14.49 -24.54 8.76
CA VAL A 223 -14.36 -24.02 7.40
C VAL A 223 -12.89 -23.81 7.05
N GLU A 224 -12.60 -23.80 5.76
CA GLU A 224 -11.25 -23.66 5.22
C GLU A 224 -11.14 -22.30 4.52
N TYR A 225 -10.11 -21.54 4.86
CA TYR A 225 -9.85 -20.24 4.25
C TYR A 225 -8.36 -20.06 4.03
N LEU A 226 -7.96 -19.96 2.76
CA LEU A 226 -6.56 -19.94 2.33
C LEU A 226 -5.80 -21.16 2.85
N ASP A 227 -4.85 -20.95 3.76
CA ASP A 227 -4.07 -21.98 4.41
C ASP A 227 -4.47 -22.28 5.86
N VAL A 228 -5.62 -21.78 6.28
CA VAL A 228 -6.14 -21.93 7.64
C VAL A 228 -7.42 -22.73 7.62
N LYS A 229 -7.46 -23.79 8.43
CA LYS A 229 -8.69 -24.48 8.81
C LYS A 229 -9.13 -23.93 10.17
N ALA A 230 -10.26 -23.25 10.19
CA ALA A 230 -10.81 -22.63 11.38
C ALA A 230 -11.99 -23.46 11.90
N THR A 231 -11.95 -23.81 13.18
CA THR A 231 -13.01 -24.54 13.88
C THR A 231 -13.50 -23.71 15.05
N ILE A 232 -14.82 -23.62 15.22
CA ILE A 232 -15.44 -22.87 16.32
C ILE A 232 -15.10 -23.56 17.66
N GLU A 233 -14.47 -22.80 18.57
CA GLU A 233 -14.14 -23.22 19.93
C GLU A 233 -14.48 -22.08 20.90
N ILE A 234 -15.77 -21.93 21.22
CA ILE A 234 -16.31 -20.78 21.95
C ILE A 234 -15.51 -20.49 23.22
N PRO A 235 -15.03 -19.23 23.45
CA PRO A 235 -15.32 -18.01 22.69
C PRO A 235 -14.38 -17.72 21.49
N ASN A 236 -13.43 -18.61 21.19
CA ASN A 236 -12.36 -18.43 20.22
C ASN A 236 -12.53 -19.33 18.96
N PHE A 237 -11.53 -19.30 18.09
CA PHE A 237 -11.35 -20.27 17.01
C PHE A 237 -10.13 -21.15 17.27
N ARG A 238 -10.30 -22.46 17.11
CA ARG A 238 -9.18 -23.36 16.90
C ARG A 238 -8.72 -23.21 15.46
N THR A 239 -7.43 -22.96 15.25
CA THR A 239 -6.86 -22.78 13.90
C THR A 239 -5.77 -23.81 13.67
N THR A 240 -5.77 -24.42 12.49
CA THR A 240 -4.79 -25.44 12.06
C THR A 240 -4.42 -25.22 10.60
N VAL A 241 -3.29 -25.76 10.15
CA VAL A 241 -2.83 -25.58 8.76
C VAL A 241 -3.68 -26.44 7.81
N PHE A 242 -4.34 -25.78 6.87
CA PHE A 242 -5.07 -26.45 5.79
C PHE A 242 -4.16 -26.82 4.61
N ARG A 243 -4.39 -28.00 4.04
CA ARG A 243 -3.73 -28.47 2.80
C ARG A 243 -4.79 -29.11 1.91
N LYS A 244 -4.93 -28.62 0.68
CA LYS A 244 -5.80 -29.25 -0.32
C LYS A 244 -5.36 -30.71 -0.54
N LEU A 245 -6.30 -31.64 -0.58
CA LEU A 245 -6.03 -33.08 -0.76
C LEU A 245 -5.24 -33.38 -2.05
N ALA A 246 -5.48 -32.60 -3.11
CA ALA A 246 -4.77 -32.72 -4.38
C ALA A 246 -3.36 -32.12 -4.38
N ALA A 247 -2.97 -31.36 -3.33
CA ALA A 247 -1.65 -30.79 -3.24
C ALA A 247 -0.65 -31.89 -2.87
N GLN A 248 0.19 -32.27 -3.83
CA GLN A 248 1.38 -33.05 -3.52
C GLN A 248 2.19 -32.29 -2.45
N PRO A 249 2.88 -32.98 -1.52
CA PRO A 249 3.77 -32.37 -0.54
C PRO A 249 5.05 -31.89 -1.23
N TYR A 250 4.90 -31.05 -2.25
CA TYR A 250 5.99 -30.54 -3.06
C TYR A 250 6.44 -29.21 -2.45
N VAL A 251 7.63 -29.22 -1.87
CA VAL A 251 8.40 -28.01 -1.61
C VAL A 251 9.59 -28.02 -2.55
N LEU A 252 10.28 -26.88 -2.67
CA LEU A 252 11.45 -26.82 -3.53
C LEU A 252 12.45 -27.94 -3.17
N PRO A 253 12.80 -28.86 -4.10
CA PRO A 253 13.70 -29.96 -3.78
C PRO A 253 15.07 -29.47 -3.34
N PHE A 254 15.69 -30.19 -2.40
CA PHE A 254 16.98 -29.80 -1.81
C PHE A 254 18.10 -29.63 -2.85
N HIS A 255 18.11 -30.48 -3.88
CA HIS A 255 19.10 -30.46 -4.96
C HIS A 255 18.73 -29.55 -6.15
N SER A 256 17.68 -28.74 -6.01
CA SER A 256 17.35 -27.76 -7.04
C SER A 256 18.44 -26.69 -7.15
N SER A 257 18.65 -26.15 -8.35
CA SER A 257 19.68 -25.13 -8.62
C SER A 257 19.27 -23.73 -8.15
N HIS A 258 18.93 -23.59 -6.87
CA HIS A 258 18.59 -22.31 -6.25
C HIS A 258 19.69 -21.86 -5.28
N PRO A 259 19.80 -20.55 -4.99
CA PRO A 259 20.74 -20.06 -4.00
C PRO A 259 20.58 -20.76 -2.65
N PRO A 260 21.68 -21.13 -1.96
CA PRO A 260 21.60 -21.90 -0.70
C PRO A 260 20.77 -21.24 0.41
N HIS A 261 20.64 -19.91 0.41
CA HIS A 261 19.82 -19.22 1.40
C HIS A 261 18.32 -19.54 1.25
N ILE A 262 17.85 -19.89 0.05
CA ILE A 262 16.44 -20.28 -0.19
C ILE A 262 16.17 -21.63 0.47
N THR A 263 17.01 -22.64 0.20
CA THR A 263 16.85 -23.97 0.79
C THR A 263 17.00 -23.95 2.31
N ARG A 264 17.90 -23.12 2.86
CA ARG A 264 18.04 -22.89 4.32
C ARG A 264 16.81 -22.23 4.95
N ASN A 265 16.09 -21.39 4.22
CA ASN A 265 14.94 -20.65 4.76
C ASN A 265 13.65 -21.47 4.72
N ILE A 266 13.53 -22.47 3.86
CA ILE A 266 12.31 -23.27 3.74
C ILE A 266 11.90 -23.94 5.06
N PRO A 267 12.78 -24.69 5.78
CA PRO A 267 12.40 -25.30 7.06
C PRO A 267 12.00 -24.25 8.11
N HIS A 268 12.76 -23.16 8.20
CA HIS A 268 12.50 -22.06 9.12
C HIS A 268 11.15 -21.38 8.85
N SER A 269 10.88 -21.01 7.60
CA SER A 269 9.63 -20.37 7.20
C SER A 269 8.42 -21.30 7.33
N ALA A 270 8.60 -22.61 7.15
CA ALA A 270 7.56 -23.60 7.38
C ALA A 270 7.19 -23.69 8.87
N ALA A 271 8.18 -23.79 9.76
CA ALA A 271 7.94 -23.79 11.21
C ALA A 271 7.30 -22.48 11.68
N LEU A 272 7.80 -21.33 11.21
CA LEU A 272 7.22 -20.01 11.44
C LEU A 272 5.72 -19.96 11.05
N ARG A 273 5.39 -20.46 9.86
CA ARG A 273 4.01 -20.50 9.37
C ARG A 273 3.14 -21.42 10.23
N ALA A 274 3.64 -22.58 10.62
CA ALA A 274 2.94 -23.49 11.52
C ALA A 274 2.62 -22.82 12.85
N THR A 275 3.58 -22.14 13.47
CA THR A 275 3.38 -21.43 14.75
C THR A 275 2.37 -20.28 14.63
N ARG A 276 2.31 -19.58 13.50
CA ARG A 276 1.29 -18.54 13.24
C ARG A 276 -0.11 -19.11 13.19
N ILE A 277 -0.26 -20.24 12.51
CA ILE A 277 -1.57 -20.79 12.19
C ILE A 277 -2.10 -21.64 13.33
N CYS A 278 -1.30 -22.55 13.90
CA CYS A 278 -1.77 -23.48 14.93
C CYS A 278 -2.05 -22.76 16.26
N SER A 279 -3.30 -22.74 16.72
CA SER A 279 -3.64 -22.12 18.00
C SER A 279 -3.29 -22.97 19.22
N HIS A 280 -3.30 -24.31 19.08
CA HIS A 280 -2.93 -25.25 20.15
C HIS A 280 -1.56 -25.86 19.90
N SER A 281 -0.86 -26.21 20.99
CA SER A 281 0.47 -26.81 20.93
C SER A 281 0.44 -28.22 20.33
N GLU A 282 -0.59 -29.02 20.61
CA GLU A 282 -0.72 -30.35 19.99
C GLU A 282 -0.85 -30.26 18.46
N ASP A 283 -1.62 -29.29 17.97
CA ASP A 283 -1.77 -29.06 16.52
C ASP A 283 -0.44 -28.61 15.90
N LEU A 284 0.31 -27.76 16.59
CA LEU A 284 1.64 -27.33 16.16
C LEU A 284 2.60 -28.52 16.10
N TYR A 285 2.60 -29.39 17.12
CA TYR A 285 3.44 -30.59 17.15
C TYR A 285 3.19 -31.49 15.93
N HIS A 286 1.93 -31.83 15.67
CA HIS A 286 1.57 -32.65 14.51
C HIS A 286 1.92 -31.97 13.18
N GLU A 287 1.81 -30.65 13.13
CA GLU A 287 2.17 -29.87 11.95
C GLU A 287 3.68 -29.84 11.69
N LEU A 288 4.51 -29.71 12.74
CA LEU A 288 5.96 -29.78 12.64
C LEU A 288 6.43 -31.16 12.15
N GLU A 289 5.80 -32.24 12.63
CA GLU A 289 6.08 -33.59 12.13
C GLU A 289 5.73 -33.74 10.65
N LYS A 290 4.58 -33.22 10.21
CA LYS A 290 4.20 -33.20 8.79
C LYS A 290 5.19 -32.40 7.94
N ILE A 291 5.67 -31.26 8.45
CA ILE A 291 6.70 -30.45 7.79
C ILE A 291 7.99 -31.25 7.64
N ARG A 292 8.43 -31.95 8.70
CA ARG A 292 9.63 -32.78 8.68
C ARG A 292 9.52 -33.89 7.63
N ILE A 293 8.40 -34.62 7.60
CA ILE A 293 8.13 -35.65 6.59
C ILE A 293 8.15 -35.04 5.17
N THR A 294 7.48 -33.90 4.98
CA THR A 294 7.46 -33.20 3.68
C THR A 294 8.88 -32.86 3.22
N LEU A 295 9.73 -32.32 4.10
CA LEU A 295 11.12 -31.98 3.75
C LEU A 295 11.95 -33.23 3.41
N LEU A 296 11.78 -34.33 4.15
CA LEU A 296 12.45 -35.60 3.87
C LEU A 296 12.05 -36.15 2.49
N LEU A 297 10.77 -36.10 2.13
CA LEU A 297 10.28 -36.51 0.81
C LEU A 297 10.91 -35.66 -0.32
N ASN A 298 11.19 -34.38 -0.04
CA ASN A 298 11.88 -33.46 -0.96
C ASN A 298 13.41 -33.49 -0.84
N LYS A 299 13.97 -34.57 -0.29
CA LYS A 299 15.41 -34.89 -0.23
C LYS A 299 16.25 -33.96 0.64
N TYR A 300 15.64 -33.29 1.61
CA TYR A 300 16.41 -32.53 2.61
C TYR A 300 17.12 -33.48 3.58
N PRO A 301 18.43 -33.28 3.87
CA PRO A 301 19.15 -34.08 4.86
C PRO A 301 18.55 -33.90 6.27
N PRO A 302 18.38 -34.95 7.09
CA PRO A 302 17.78 -34.85 8.42
C PRO A 302 18.45 -33.80 9.33
N ARG A 303 19.79 -33.82 9.40
CA ARG A 303 20.57 -32.84 10.18
C ARG A 303 20.37 -31.40 9.69
N PHE A 304 20.11 -31.22 8.40
CA PHE A 304 19.84 -29.90 7.83
C PHE A 304 18.46 -29.40 8.24
N ILE A 305 17.46 -30.28 8.24
CA ILE A 305 16.10 -29.98 8.71
C ILE A 305 16.15 -29.57 10.18
N ASP A 306 16.72 -30.43 11.03
CA ASP A 306 16.77 -30.22 12.48
C ASP A 306 17.52 -28.92 12.83
N LYS A 307 18.64 -28.63 12.12
CA LYS A 307 19.38 -27.38 12.28
C LYS A 307 18.55 -26.13 11.95
N HIS A 308 17.80 -26.14 10.85
CA HIS A 308 17.09 -24.94 10.37
C HIS A 308 15.72 -24.74 11.04
N ILE A 309 15.09 -25.81 11.50
CA ILE A 309 13.95 -25.73 12.42
C ILE A 309 14.44 -25.28 13.82
N GLY A 310 15.54 -25.84 14.32
CA GLY A 310 16.14 -25.43 15.59
C GLY A 310 16.58 -23.96 15.60
N ARG A 311 17.06 -23.44 14.47
CA ARG A 311 17.32 -22.00 14.29
C ARG A 311 16.06 -21.16 14.55
N PHE A 312 14.91 -21.59 14.01
CA PHE A 312 13.64 -20.88 14.25
C PHE A 312 13.26 -20.90 15.74
N PHE A 313 13.40 -22.04 16.41
CA PHE A 313 13.15 -22.11 17.85
C PHE A 313 14.09 -21.19 18.62
N GLN A 314 15.38 -21.20 18.29
CA GLN A 314 16.37 -20.32 18.92
C GLN A 314 16.02 -18.83 18.71
N ASP A 315 15.63 -18.45 17.49
CA ASP A 315 15.24 -17.08 17.16
C ASP A 315 13.97 -16.63 17.92
N LEU A 316 13.09 -17.57 18.30
CA LEU A 316 11.81 -17.27 18.94
C LEU A 316 11.85 -17.37 20.48
N THR A 317 12.44 -18.44 21.01
CA THR A 317 12.42 -18.79 22.45
C THR A 317 13.78 -18.59 23.11
N GLY A 318 14.85 -18.36 22.34
CA GLY A 318 16.23 -18.39 22.81
C GLY A 318 16.83 -19.80 22.94
N ILE A 319 16.03 -20.85 22.71
CA ILE A 319 16.42 -22.26 22.88
C ILE A 319 16.20 -23.02 21.57
N THR A 320 17.12 -23.92 21.22
CA THR A 320 17.07 -24.68 19.95
C THR A 320 16.02 -25.79 19.93
N THR A 321 15.38 -26.12 21.04
CA THR A 321 14.40 -27.21 21.16
C THR A 321 12.97 -26.70 21.08
N SER A 322 12.05 -27.57 20.67
CA SER A 322 10.61 -27.25 20.57
C SER A 322 9.89 -27.27 21.91
N GLU A 323 10.52 -27.75 22.99
CA GLU A 323 9.89 -27.98 24.29
C GLU A 323 9.23 -26.71 24.86
N THR A 324 9.95 -25.60 24.83
CA THR A 324 9.46 -24.31 25.33
C THR A 324 8.30 -23.78 24.49
N LEU A 325 8.33 -24.00 23.17
CA LEU A 325 7.28 -23.56 22.27
C LEU A 325 6.03 -24.44 22.36
N LEU A 326 6.20 -25.76 22.50
CA LEU A 326 5.11 -26.74 22.59
C LEU A 326 4.54 -26.91 24.01
N GLY A 327 5.20 -26.33 25.01
CA GLY A 327 4.72 -26.31 26.38
C GLY A 327 3.60 -25.28 26.62
N ASN A 328 3.44 -24.89 27.88
CA ASN A 328 2.36 -23.99 28.31
C ASN A 328 2.47 -22.56 27.74
N ASP A 329 3.64 -22.18 27.21
CA ASP A 329 3.92 -20.84 26.68
C ASP A 329 3.60 -20.69 25.17
N HIS A 330 3.02 -21.71 24.52
CA HIS A 330 2.71 -21.67 23.08
C HIS A 330 1.95 -20.40 22.67
N SER A 331 0.88 -20.04 23.39
CA SER A 331 0.06 -18.86 23.10
C SER A 331 0.88 -17.57 23.10
N LYS A 332 1.80 -17.43 24.07
CA LYS A 332 2.69 -16.26 24.21
C LYS A 332 3.64 -16.14 23.03
N PHE A 333 4.28 -17.24 22.63
CA PHE A 333 5.20 -17.22 21.47
C PHE A 333 4.45 -17.04 20.15
N ARG A 334 3.25 -17.61 20.03
CA ARG A 334 2.39 -17.40 18.88
C ARG A 334 2.01 -15.92 18.73
N GLU A 335 1.61 -15.25 19.82
CA GLU A 335 1.33 -13.81 19.81
C GLU A 335 2.54 -13.00 19.35
N LEU A 336 3.74 -13.32 19.85
CA LEU A 336 4.99 -12.68 19.44
C LEU A 336 5.23 -12.80 17.92
N VAL A 337 5.00 -13.99 17.36
CA VAL A 337 5.20 -14.27 15.92
C VAL A 337 4.15 -13.59 15.02
N LEU A 338 2.94 -13.37 15.56
CA LEU A 338 1.86 -12.64 14.89
C LEU A 338 2.08 -11.13 14.89
N ASP A 339 2.91 -10.60 15.81
CA ASP A 339 3.28 -9.20 15.83
C ASP A 339 3.99 -8.81 14.52
N THR A 340 3.46 -7.77 13.87
CA THR A 340 4.02 -7.21 12.64
C THR A 340 5.43 -6.63 12.79
N THR A 341 5.89 -6.41 14.03
CA THR A 341 7.22 -5.91 14.36
C THR A 341 8.26 -7.01 14.51
N TRP A 342 7.87 -8.25 14.84
CA TRP A 342 8.81 -9.36 15.07
C TRP A 342 9.76 -9.62 13.88
N ASN A 343 9.25 -9.48 12.65
CA ASN A 343 10.04 -9.62 11.43
C ASN A 343 10.56 -8.29 10.85
N LYS A 344 10.23 -7.14 11.46
CA LYS A 344 10.83 -5.88 11.04
C LYS A 344 12.24 -5.86 11.59
N LYS A 345 13.20 -6.30 10.77
CA LYS A 345 14.58 -5.86 10.95
C LYS A 345 14.56 -4.34 10.93
N GLU A 346 14.81 -3.72 12.07
CA GLU A 346 15.13 -2.30 12.08
C GLU A 346 16.29 -2.12 11.11
N LYS A 347 16.03 -1.41 10.01
CA LYS A 347 17.13 -0.98 9.16
C LYS A 347 17.95 -0.06 10.04
N ARG A 348 19.18 -0.46 10.37
CA ARG A 348 20.13 0.39 11.09
C ARG A 348 20.10 1.76 10.41
N GLN A 349 19.71 2.79 11.15
CA GLN A 349 19.82 4.16 10.65
C GLN A 349 21.31 4.46 10.50
N ILE A 350 21.73 4.77 9.28
CA ILE A 350 23.11 5.13 8.98
C ILE A 350 23.30 6.57 9.49
N ASN A 351 24.20 6.75 10.45
CA ASN A 351 24.60 8.08 10.88
C ASN A 351 25.81 8.51 10.04
N PHE A 352 25.58 9.35 9.03
CA PHE A 352 26.65 9.83 8.14
C PHE A 352 27.72 10.68 8.84
N GLY A 353 27.53 11.08 10.10
CA GLY A 353 28.53 11.76 10.92
C GLY A 353 29.50 10.80 11.65
N THR A 354 29.15 9.52 11.80
CA THR A 354 29.93 8.55 12.60
C THR A 354 30.16 7.21 11.91
N ASP A 355 29.34 6.82 10.94
CA ASP A 355 29.46 5.55 10.22
C ASP A 355 30.20 5.74 8.89
N ILE A 356 31.09 4.81 8.55
CA ILE A 356 31.77 4.79 7.25
C ILE A 356 31.01 3.88 6.29
N LEU A 357 30.51 4.43 5.19
CA LEU A 357 29.80 3.65 4.17
C LEU A 357 30.76 3.19 3.07
N LEU A 358 31.11 1.90 3.05
CA LEU A 358 31.96 1.33 2.01
C LEU A 358 31.11 0.78 0.87
N HIS A 359 31.15 1.48 -0.26
CA HIS A 359 30.49 1.02 -1.47
C HIS A 359 31.34 0.01 -2.24
N PHE A 360 30.80 -1.17 -2.52
CA PHE A 360 31.48 -2.18 -3.33
C PHE A 360 30.51 -2.87 -4.28
N THR A 361 31.00 -3.32 -5.44
CA THR A 361 30.20 -4.09 -6.40
C THR A 361 30.37 -5.57 -6.10
N TYR A 362 29.27 -6.25 -5.78
CA TYR A 362 29.34 -7.68 -5.45
C TYR A 362 29.73 -8.52 -6.69
N ALA A 363 30.77 -9.33 -6.53
CA ALA A 363 31.14 -10.41 -7.45
C ALA A 363 31.20 -11.75 -6.68
N PRO A 364 30.93 -12.91 -7.30
CA PRO A 364 30.98 -14.21 -6.62
C PRO A 364 32.32 -14.50 -5.92
N SER A 365 33.44 -14.01 -6.47
CA SER A 365 34.77 -14.08 -5.87
C SER A 365 34.93 -13.27 -4.57
N LEU A 366 34.02 -12.32 -4.31
CA LEU A 366 34.01 -11.44 -3.13
C LEU A 366 33.05 -11.94 -2.03
N ALA A 367 32.61 -13.19 -2.08
CA ALA A 367 31.68 -13.75 -1.08
C ALA A 367 32.20 -13.61 0.37
N ASN A 368 33.52 -13.67 0.56
CA ASN A 368 34.19 -13.53 1.86
C ASN A 368 34.79 -12.13 2.11
N PHE A 369 34.54 -11.16 1.22
CA PHE A 369 35.15 -9.83 1.29
C PHE A 369 34.83 -9.11 2.61
N GLY A 370 33.59 -9.19 3.08
CA GLY A 370 33.20 -8.54 4.33
C GLY A 370 33.95 -9.06 5.56
N THR A 371 34.35 -10.33 5.57
CA THR A 371 35.14 -10.90 6.67
C THR A 371 36.61 -10.50 6.57
N HIS A 372 37.21 -10.62 5.38
CA HIS A 372 38.61 -10.23 5.15
C HIS A 372 38.83 -8.72 5.33
N PHE A 373 37.90 -7.87 4.90
CA PHE A 373 38.01 -6.43 5.11
C PHE A 373 37.97 -6.09 6.60
N HIS A 374 37.11 -6.72 7.41
CA HIS A 374 37.11 -6.46 8.86
C HIS A 374 38.42 -6.90 9.53
N GLN A 375 39.01 -8.02 9.09
CA GLN A 375 40.32 -8.46 9.56
C GLN A 375 41.41 -7.43 9.23
N ILE A 376 41.47 -6.97 7.97
CA ILE A 376 42.41 -5.93 7.54
C ILE A 376 42.15 -4.59 8.24
N TRP A 377 40.88 -4.23 8.45
CA TRP A 377 40.48 -3.00 9.14
C TRP A 377 40.99 -3.01 10.58
N GLN A 378 40.81 -4.12 11.29
CA GLN A 378 41.36 -4.30 12.63
C GLN A 378 42.88 -4.27 12.60
N GLU A 379 43.55 -5.05 11.74
CA GLU A 379 45.01 -5.06 11.64
C GLU A 379 45.64 -3.67 11.40
N ILE A 380 44.97 -2.78 10.65
CA ILE A 380 45.50 -1.46 10.30
C ILE A 380 45.09 -0.39 11.32
N PHE A 381 43.88 -0.45 11.85
CA PHE A 381 43.28 0.63 12.64
C PHE A 381 43.12 0.29 14.14
N GLU A 382 43.54 -0.90 14.57
CA GLU A 382 43.56 -1.30 15.98
C GLU A 382 44.29 -0.26 16.84
N GLY A 383 43.61 0.22 17.90
CA GLY A 383 44.15 1.24 18.81
C GLY A 383 44.12 2.68 18.28
N THR A 384 43.53 2.93 17.11
CA THR A 384 43.27 4.29 16.59
C THR A 384 41.85 4.75 16.91
N PRO A 385 41.55 6.06 16.85
CA PRO A 385 40.17 6.56 16.98
C PRO A 385 39.19 6.04 15.90
N LEU A 386 39.71 5.37 14.86
CA LEU A 386 38.94 4.77 13.77
C LEU A 386 38.56 3.30 14.03
N ASP A 387 39.14 2.66 15.05
CA ASP A 387 38.89 1.26 15.41
C ASP A 387 37.41 1.03 15.78
N ASP A 388 36.85 1.96 16.55
CA ASP A 388 35.46 1.92 17.02
C ASP A 388 34.44 2.40 15.97
N ILE A 389 34.90 2.88 14.80
CA ILE A 389 34.01 3.40 13.77
C ILE A 389 33.37 2.26 12.98
N PRO A 390 32.02 2.15 12.97
CA PRO A 390 31.35 1.07 12.26
C PRO A 390 31.44 1.26 10.74
N VAL A 391 32.04 0.29 10.05
CA VAL A 391 32.05 0.24 8.59
C VAL A 391 30.83 -0.52 8.08
N ILE A 392 29.99 0.15 7.28
CA ILE A 392 28.77 -0.40 6.69
C ILE A 392 29.03 -0.69 5.22
N TYR A 393 28.96 -1.96 4.83
CA TYR A 393 29.07 -2.34 3.41
C TYR A 393 27.77 -2.06 2.67
N ALA A 394 27.84 -1.20 1.65
CA ALA A 394 26.74 -0.92 0.75
C ALA A 394 27.05 -1.53 -0.62
N ASN A 395 26.26 -2.51 -1.06
CA ASN A 395 26.40 -3.05 -2.40
C ASN A 395 25.99 -1.98 -3.43
N ARG A 396 26.92 -1.56 -4.28
CA ARG A 396 26.61 -0.89 -5.55
C ARG A 396 26.07 -1.95 -6.49
N LEU A 397 24.78 -2.22 -6.39
CA LEU A 397 24.05 -2.78 -7.53
C LEU A 397 24.24 -1.77 -8.66
N THR A 398 25.02 -2.11 -9.69
CA THR A 398 24.88 -1.45 -10.99
C THR A 398 23.39 -1.43 -11.28
N ASP A 399 22.82 -0.26 -11.58
CA ASP A 399 21.40 -0.13 -11.86
C ASP A 399 21.04 -1.14 -12.96
N SER A 400 20.46 -2.27 -12.57
CA SER A 400 19.92 -3.21 -13.55
C SER A 400 18.91 -2.45 -14.40
N LEU A 401 18.70 -2.86 -15.65
CA LEU A 401 17.62 -2.29 -16.48
C LEU A 401 16.28 -2.24 -15.72
N LYS A 402 16.05 -3.18 -14.80
CA LYS A 402 14.91 -3.16 -13.87
C LYS A 402 14.90 -1.98 -12.90
N HIS A 403 16.04 -1.53 -12.38
CA HIS A 403 16.13 -0.33 -11.53
C HIS A 403 15.90 0.97 -12.32
N ILE A 404 16.32 1.00 -13.58
CA ILE A 404 16.12 2.14 -14.49
C ILE A 404 14.66 2.18 -14.98
N LEU A 405 14.05 1.01 -15.26
CA LEU A 405 12.71 0.89 -15.84
C LEU A 405 11.58 0.74 -14.81
N VAL A 406 11.86 0.16 -13.63
CA VAL A 406 10.87 -0.02 -12.56
C VAL A 406 11.19 0.98 -11.47
N GLN A 407 10.57 2.16 -11.57
CA GLN A 407 10.57 3.12 -10.46
C GLN A 407 10.01 2.45 -9.20
N LYS A 408 10.59 2.80 -8.05
CA LYS A 408 10.23 2.26 -6.72
C LYS A 408 8.71 2.16 -6.58
N LYS A 409 8.27 1.04 -5.99
CA LYS A 409 6.88 0.85 -5.55
C LYS A 409 6.44 2.14 -4.81
N PRO A 410 5.32 2.78 -5.19
CA PRO A 410 4.90 4.04 -4.60
C PRO A 410 4.77 3.92 -3.08
N SER A 411 5.02 5.00 -2.35
CA SER A 411 5.04 4.99 -0.89
C SER A 411 3.70 4.52 -0.33
N LYS A 412 3.68 4.01 0.91
CA LYS A 412 2.43 3.61 1.55
C LYS A 412 1.47 4.79 1.70
N GLU A 413 1.95 6.04 1.76
CA GLU A 413 1.08 7.22 1.65
C GLU A 413 0.47 7.34 0.26
N ALA A 414 1.24 7.15 -0.82
CA ALA A 414 0.74 7.15 -2.19
C ALA A 414 -0.30 6.05 -2.48
N ILE A 415 -0.24 4.93 -1.76
CA ILE A 415 -1.25 3.85 -1.83
C ILE A 415 -2.49 4.17 -0.97
N LYS A 416 -2.34 4.94 0.12
CA LYS A 416 -3.44 5.44 0.96
C LYS A 416 -4.21 6.59 0.31
N LEU A 417 -3.55 7.32 -0.60
CA LEU A 417 -4.09 8.39 -1.45
C LEU A 417 -5.05 7.87 -2.55
N LEU A 418 -5.20 6.55 -2.71
CA LEU A 418 -6.18 5.95 -3.60
C LEU A 418 -7.60 6.09 -2.99
N PRO A 419 -8.61 6.60 -3.73
CA PRO A 419 -9.93 6.85 -3.17
C PRO A 419 -10.59 5.56 -2.66
N THR A 420 -11.13 5.59 -1.44
CA THR A 420 -12.07 4.55 -0.99
C THR A 420 -13.40 4.68 -1.72
N SER A 421 -14.03 3.54 -1.97
CA SER A 421 -15.08 3.26 -2.97
C SER A 421 -16.41 4.05 -2.88
N SER A 422 -16.52 5.07 -2.05
CA SER A 422 -17.75 5.88 -1.93
C SER A 422 -17.88 6.98 -2.99
N GLU A 423 -16.81 7.36 -3.69
CA GLU A 423 -16.78 8.50 -4.62
C GLU A 423 -16.74 8.13 -6.11
N ALA A 424 -16.96 6.85 -6.44
CA ALA A 424 -16.95 6.38 -7.82
C ALA A 424 -18.38 6.03 -8.31
N LYS A 425 -19.22 7.07 -8.44
CA LYS A 425 -20.40 7.05 -9.30
C LYS A 425 -20.26 8.13 -10.38
#